data_AF-A0A3M2KWR2-F1
#
_entry.id   AF-A0A3M2KWR2-F1
#
_cell.length_a   1.000
_cell.length_b   1.000
_cell.length_c   1.000
_cell.angle_alpha   90.00
_cell.angle_beta   90.00
_cell.angle_gamma   90.00
#
_symmetry.space_group_name_H-M   'P 1'
#
loop_
_entity.id
_entity.type
_entity.pdbx_description
1 polymer ?
#
loop_
_entity_poly.entity_id
_entity_poly.type
_entity_poly.pdbx_seq_one_letter_code
_entity_poly.pdbx_strand_id
1 'polypeptide(L)'
;MNGKFRIFSLVIAVVTLMAFAAFAQELVISGKVVSAETGEPLPGAEIQAKGTYLGTTTDIDGNFELKLAGMNQATLVVNYIGYKSVEVPVASSTSNLVIRMEEDVLKGSEVVVTGLATSVKRENLANAVGTLTAKELVPAPAQTLERALAGKIPGITVTQNTGAPGGGIDVNLRGVTTIEGPTQPLYVVDGVIVDNSANQSGIDIVSKAAAAGSARPQGQPTNRIADLNPEDIESIEVLKGPSAAAVYGAKASNGVIIITTKRGRAGKTRIDVKQQTGFNSILHKIGTRKFPDAESVRQKYGDLGVQIYEQDPNRFIDYEEVLFGEEGFISETSVSASGGTERT
;
A
#
# COMPACT_ATOMS: atom_id res chain seq x y z
N MET A 1 76.70 -9.94 -27.35
CA MET A 1 75.68 -10.49 -26.42
C MET A 1 74.30 -9.82 -26.51
N ASN A 2 74.01 -8.97 -27.52
CA ASN A 2 72.79 -8.13 -27.51
C ASN A 2 71.59 -8.68 -28.30
N GLY A 3 71.79 -9.73 -29.12
CA GLY A 3 70.71 -10.34 -29.93
C GLY A 3 69.79 -11.28 -29.13
N LYS A 4 70.35 -12.02 -28.16
CA LYS A 4 69.58 -12.99 -27.35
C LYS A 4 68.63 -12.31 -26.36
N PHE A 5 68.98 -11.12 -25.86
CA PHE A 5 68.15 -10.35 -24.93
C PHE A 5 66.93 -9.73 -25.63
N ARG A 6 67.07 -9.32 -26.90
CA ARG A 6 65.97 -8.78 -27.72
C ARG A 6 64.93 -9.83 -28.10
N ILE A 7 65.36 -11.06 -28.38
CA ILE A 7 64.44 -12.18 -28.67
C ILE A 7 63.68 -12.56 -27.40
N PHE A 8 64.36 -12.59 -26.25
CA PHE A 8 63.71 -12.90 -24.97
C PHE A 8 62.67 -11.85 -24.57
N SER A 9 62.95 -10.55 -24.76
CA SER A 9 61.97 -9.48 -24.51
C SER A 9 60.77 -9.54 -25.45
N LEU A 10 60.96 -9.95 -26.71
CA LEU A 10 59.89 -10.06 -27.69
C LEU A 10 58.96 -11.25 -27.39
N VAL A 11 59.52 -12.38 -26.95
CA VAL A 11 58.73 -13.55 -26.53
C VAL A 11 57.92 -13.23 -25.29
N ILE A 12 58.50 -12.53 -24.30
CA ILE A 12 57.76 -12.11 -23.10
C ILE A 12 56.60 -11.17 -23.46
N ALA A 13 56.81 -10.22 -24.37
CA ALA A 13 55.77 -9.29 -24.83
C ALA A 13 54.61 -10.02 -25.55
N VAL A 14 54.91 -11.02 -26.38
CA VAL A 14 53.89 -11.83 -27.08
C VAL A 14 53.10 -12.71 -26.09
N VAL A 15 53.78 -13.30 -25.11
CA VAL A 15 53.12 -14.11 -24.06
C VAL A 15 52.24 -13.25 -23.15
N THR A 16 52.67 -12.02 -22.83
CA THR A 16 51.81 -11.08 -22.08
C THR A 16 50.62 -10.61 -22.90
N LEU A 17 50.78 -10.34 -24.20
CA LEU A 17 49.65 -10.00 -25.07
C LEU A 17 48.62 -11.14 -25.19
N MET A 18 49.09 -12.39 -25.27
CA MET A 18 48.20 -13.56 -25.30
C MET A 18 47.49 -13.78 -23.96
N ALA A 19 48.12 -13.45 -22.84
CA ALA A 19 47.47 -13.51 -21.52
C ALA A 19 46.35 -12.47 -21.36
N PHE A 20 46.47 -11.29 -21.98
CA PHE A 20 45.40 -10.29 -21.99
C PHE A 20 44.19 -10.69 -22.85
N ALA A 21 44.40 -11.43 -23.94
CA ALA A 21 43.29 -11.91 -24.79
C ALA A 21 42.41 -12.97 -24.08
N ALA A 22 42.96 -13.72 -23.11
CA ALA A 22 42.21 -14.72 -22.35
C ALA A 22 41.21 -14.10 -21.36
N PHE A 23 41.42 -12.86 -20.91
CA PHE A 23 40.53 -12.15 -19.98
C PHE A 23 39.37 -11.38 -20.67
N ALA A 24 39.27 -11.45 -22.00
CA ALA A 24 38.28 -10.69 -22.79
C ALA A 24 37.15 -11.57 -23.39
N GLN A 25 36.90 -12.76 -22.85
CA GLN A 25 35.78 -13.61 -23.31
C GLN A 25 34.45 -13.07 -22.75
N GLU A 26 33.62 -12.54 -23.65
CA GLU A 26 32.24 -12.12 -23.35
C GLU A 26 31.26 -13.25 -23.73
N LEU A 27 30.47 -13.69 -22.76
CA LEU A 27 29.34 -14.59 -22.99
C LEU A 27 28.12 -13.76 -23.40
N VAL A 28 27.76 -13.82 -24.68
CA VAL A 28 26.57 -13.17 -25.21
C VAL A 28 25.45 -14.19 -25.31
N ILE A 29 24.38 -13.98 -24.55
CA ILE A 29 23.17 -14.80 -24.60
C ILE A 29 22.06 -14.00 -25.25
N SER A 30 21.44 -14.56 -26.27
CA SER A 30 20.26 -14.01 -26.91
C SER A 30 19.12 -15.03 -26.91
N GLY A 31 17.89 -14.52 -26.80
CA GLY A 31 16.72 -15.37 -26.71
C GLY A 31 15.41 -14.60 -26.74
N LYS A 32 14.33 -15.33 -26.50
CA LYS A 32 12.96 -14.82 -26.47
C LYS A 32 12.21 -15.33 -25.25
N VAL A 33 11.43 -14.46 -24.62
CA VAL A 33 10.54 -14.81 -23.49
C VAL A 33 9.09 -14.77 -23.96
N VAL A 34 8.34 -15.85 -23.69
CA VAL A 34 6.95 -16.01 -24.10
C VAL A 34 6.09 -16.60 -22.98
N SER A 35 4.79 -16.36 -23.04
CA SER A 35 3.82 -17.05 -22.20
C SER A 35 3.81 -18.56 -22.53
N ALA A 36 3.83 -19.40 -21.50
CA ALA A 36 3.73 -20.85 -21.67
C ALA A 36 2.35 -21.27 -22.19
N GLU A 37 1.29 -20.52 -21.86
CA GLU A 37 -0.10 -20.86 -22.16
C GLU A 37 -0.55 -20.30 -23.52
N THR A 38 -0.33 -19.01 -23.77
CA THR A 38 -0.78 -18.34 -24.99
C THR A 38 0.28 -18.32 -26.10
N GLY A 39 1.56 -18.52 -25.75
CA GLY A 39 2.67 -18.39 -26.69
C GLY A 39 2.97 -16.94 -27.09
N GLU A 40 2.27 -15.96 -26.52
CA GLU A 40 2.47 -14.55 -26.79
C GLU A 40 3.82 -14.06 -26.24
N PRO A 41 4.50 -13.13 -26.93
CA PRO A 41 5.72 -12.53 -26.42
C PRO A 41 5.44 -11.73 -25.14
N LEU A 42 6.38 -11.80 -24.19
CA LEU A 42 6.28 -11.06 -22.93
C LEU A 42 7.22 -9.85 -22.98
N PRO A 43 6.72 -8.64 -23.33
CA PRO A 43 7.54 -7.44 -23.39
C PRO A 43 7.81 -6.87 -22.00
N GLY A 44 9.06 -6.49 -21.72
CA GLY A 44 9.48 -5.97 -20.42
C GLY A 44 9.72 -7.02 -19.33
N ALA A 45 9.89 -8.30 -19.69
CA ALA A 45 10.40 -9.33 -18.78
C ALA A 45 11.84 -9.03 -18.40
N GLU A 46 12.16 -9.09 -17.11
CA GLU A 46 13.50 -8.83 -16.57
C GLU A 46 14.29 -10.13 -16.55
N ILE A 47 15.51 -10.11 -17.12
CA ILE A 47 16.44 -11.24 -17.13
C ILE A 47 17.72 -10.83 -16.42
N GLN A 48 18.11 -11.56 -15.37
CA GLN A 48 19.32 -11.27 -14.60
C GLN A 48 20.20 -12.51 -14.45
N ALA A 49 21.53 -12.35 -14.50
CA ALA A 49 22.44 -13.43 -14.13
C ALA A 49 22.51 -13.60 -12.60
N LYS A 50 22.13 -14.78 -12.11
CA LYS A 50 22.01 -15.13 -10.70
C LYS A 50 23.31 -14.84 -9.93
N GLY A 51 23.19 -14.09 -8.84
CA GLY A 51 24.34 -13.68 -8.01
C GLY A 51 25.08 -12.46 -8.53
N THR A 52 24.60 -11.81 -9.59
CA THR A 52 25.13 -10.55 -10.11
C THR A 52 24.03 -9.52 -10.30
N TYR A 53 24.41 -8.26 -10.50
CA TYR A 53 23.49 -7.19 -10.91
C TYR A 53 23.40 -7.03 -12.43
N LEU A 54 24.03 -7.92 -13.21
CA LEU A 54 24.03 -7.87 -14.67
C LEU A 54 22.72 -8.46 -15.20
N GLY A 55 21.94 -7.64 -15.90
CA GLY A 55 20.65 -8.03 -16.44
C GLY A 55 20.24 -7.18 -17.64
N THR A 56 19.13 -7.57 -18.25
CA THR A 56 18.52 -6.93 -19.42
C THR A 56 17.00 -7.09 -19.35
N THR A 57 16.27 -6.44 -20.26
CA THR A 57 14.82 -6.57 -20.38
C THR A 57 14.44 -6.97 -21.80
N THR A 58 13.29 -7.63 -21.95
CA THR A 58 12.77 -7.98 -23.29
C THR A 58 12.17 -6.79 -24.03
N ASP A 59 12.30 -6.80 -25.35
CA ASP A 59 11.67 -5.84 -26.26
C ASP A 59 10.17 -6.13 -26.51
N ILE A 60 9.53 -5.36 -27.41
CA ILE A 60 8.11 -5.50 -27.76
C ILE A 60 7.76 -6.88 -28.34
N ASP A 61 8.74 -7.53 -28.99
CA ASP A 61 8.61 -8.84 -29.60
C ASP A 61 9.06 -9.95 -28.66
N GLY A 62 9.39 -9.63 -27.40
CA GLY A 62 9.83 -10.55 -26.36
C GLY A 62 11.30 -10.97 -26.44
N ASN A 63 12.11 -10.37 -27.32
CA ASN A 63 13.51 -10.73 -27.50
C ASN A 63 14.40 -10.03 -26.48
N PHE A 64 15.52 -10.67 -26.13
CA PHE A 64 16.54 -10.08 -25.26
C PHE A 64 17.96 -10.46 -25.72
N GLU A 65 18.91 -9.61 -25.36
CA GLU A 65 20.35 -9.87 -25.45
C GLU A 65 21.02 -9.45 -24.14
N LEU A 66 21.84 -10.34 -23.57
CA LEU A 66 22.59 -10.13 -22.33
C LEU A 66 24.06 -10.49 -22.55
N LYS A 67 24.95 -9.54 -22.22
CA LYS A 67 26.41 -9.72 -22.31
C LYS A 67 27.00 -9.88 -20.93
N LEU A 68 27.63 -11.02 -20.68
CA LEU A 68 28.26 -11.39 -19.41
C LEU A 68 29.77 -11.52 -19.62
N ALA A 69 30.51 -10.47 -19.31
CA ALA A 69 31.96 -10.46 -19.43
C ALA A 69 32.62 -11.35 -18.36
N GLY A 70 33.59 -12.19 -18.75
CA GLY A 70 34.37 -13.02 -17.83
C GLY A 70 33.64 -14.24 -17.27
N MET A 71 32.52 -14.65 -17.89
CA MET A 71 31.75 -15.84 -17.51
C MET A 71 31.68 -16.83 -18.67
N ASN A 72 31.81 -18.14 -18.40
CA ASN A 72 31.63 -19.20 -19.39
C ASN A 72 30.28 -19.93 -19.24
N GLN A 73 29.65 -19.76 -18.08
CA GLN A 73 28.33 -20.28 -17.74
C GLN A 73 27.66 -19.34 -16.73
N ALA A 74 26.35 -19.25 -16.77
CA ALA A 74 25.55 -18.48 -15.84
C ALA A 74 24.17 -19.14 -15.66
N THR A 75 23.47 -18.81 -14.57
CA THR A 75 22.05 -19.12 -14.45
C THR A 75 21.29 -17.82 -14.59
N LEU A 76 20.41 -17.73 -15.58
CA LEU A 76 19.52 -16.59 -15.76
C LEU A 76 18.31 -16.76 -14.86
N VAL A 77 17.91 -15.69 -14.18
CA VAL A 77 16.65 -15.58 -13.44
C VAL A 77 15.76 -14.65 -14.23
N VAL A 78 14.59 -15.13 -14.64
CA VAL A 78 13.65 -14.38 -15.46
C VAL A 78 12.42 -14.06 -14.62
N ASN A 79 12.10 -12.78 -14.50
CA ASN A 79 10.99 -12.28 -13.71
C ASN A 79 10.04 -11.47 -14.59
N TYR A 80 8.74 -11.70 -14.42
CA TYR A 80 7.71 -10.91 -15.08
C TYR A 80 6.45 -10.89 -14.20
N ILE A 81 5.79 -9.73 -14.14
CA ILE A 81 4.67 -9.51 -13.23
C ILE A 81 3.50 -10.42 -13.62
N GLY A 82 3.00 -11.19 -12.65
CA GLY A 82 1.93 -12.16 -12.89
C GLY A 82 2.42 -13.54 -13.35
N TYR A 83 3.73 -13.77 -13.42
CA TYR A 83 4.33 -15.03 -13.82
C TYR A 83 5.30 -15.56 -12.77
N LYS A 84 5.49 -16.88 -12.74
CA LYS A 84 6.48 -17.53 -11.86
C LYS A 84 7.88 -17.21 -12.34
N SER A 85 8.79 -16.94 -11.39
CA SER A 85 10.21 -16.78 -11.68
C SER A 85 10.80 -18.08 -12.23
N VAL A 86 11.55 -18.00 -13.32
CA VAL A 86 12.17 -19.16 -13.97
C VAL A 86 13.69 -19.01 -13.92
N GLU A 87 14.37 -20.06 -13.44
CA GLU A 87 15.82 -20.15 -13.49
C GLU A 87 16.26 -21.00 -14.68
N VAL A 88 17.09 -20.44 -15.56
CA VAL A 88 17.56 -21.10 -16.79
C VAL A 88 19.09 -21.13 -16.81
N PRO A 89 19.73 -22.31 -16.73
CA PRO A 89 21.18 -22.41 -16.91
C PRO A 89 21.56 -22.16 -18.37
N VAL A 90 22.57 -21.32 -18.60
CA VAL A 90 23.09 -20.94 -19.92
C VAL A 90 24.61 -21.07 -19.96
N ALA A 91 25.13 -21.47 -21.12
CA ALA A 91 26.56 -21.59 -21.38
C ALA A 91 26.89 -21.03 -22.77
N SER A 92 28.18 -20.93 -23.11
CA SER A 92 28.62 -20.41 -24.42
C SER A 92 28.08 -21.17 -25.63
N SER A 93 27.56 -22.39 -25.44
CA SER A 93 26.92 -23.20 -26.49
C SER A 93 25.41 -22.96 -26.65
N THR A 94 24.80 -22.18 -25.76
CA THR A 94 23.35 -21.90 -25.79
C THR A 94 23.05 -20.83 -26.83
N SER A 95 22.40 -21.22 -27.94
CA SER A 95 21.89 -20.30 -28.97
C SER A 95 20.38 -20.47 -29.13
N ASN A 96 19.68 -19.39 -29.51
CA ASN A 96 18.23 -19.37 -29.71
C ASN A 96 17.41 -19.82 -28.48
N LEU A 97 17.71 -19.25 -27.31
CA LEU A 97 17.04 -19.62 -26.07
C LEU A 97 15.58 -19.13 -26.07
N VAL A 98 14.62 -20.04 -25.91
CA VAL A 98 13.20 -19.68 -25.72
C VAL A 98 12.78 -20.01 -24.30
N ILE A 99 12.42 -18.98 -23.55
CA ILE A 99 12.03 -19.07 -22.14
C ILE A 99 10.52 -18.97 -22.06
N ARG A 100 9.88 -20.03 -21.54
CA ARG A 100 8.42 -20.09 -21.37
C ARG A 100 8.08 -19.82 -19.91
N MET A 101 7.28 -18.79 -19.66
CA MET A 101 6.86 -18.43 -18.30
C MET A 101 5.45 -18.91 -18.03
N GLU A 102 5.24 -19.55 -16.89
CA GLU A 102 3.92 -19.92 -16.39
C GLU A 102 3.31 -18.78 -15.57
N GLU A 103 2.00 -18.56 -15.71
CA GLU A 103 1.29 -17.57 -14.89
C GLU A 103 1.29 -17.97 -13.41
N ASP A 104 1.53 -16.99 -12.54
CA ASP A 104 1.49 -17.13 -11.08
C ASP A 104 0.13 -16.70 -10.55
N VAL A 105 -0.84 -17.63 -10.60
CA VAL A 105 -2.20 -17.46 -10.08
C VAL A 105 -2.22 -17.18 -8.56
N LEU A 106 -1.13 -17.50 -7.85
CA LEU A 106 -1.04 -17.42 -6.38
C LEU A 106 -0.31 -16.18 -5.84
N LYS A 107 0.19 -15.27 -6.69
CA LYS A 107 0.92 -14.04 -6.29
C LYS A 107 2.05 -14.33 -5.26
N GLY A 108 2.86 -15.36 -5.47
CA GLY A 108 3.81 -15.89 -4.48
C GLY A 108 5.02 -15.01 -4.18
N SER A 109 5.31 -14.02 -5.04
CA SER A 109 6.59 -13.27 -5.03
C SER A 109 6.53 -11.89 -4.36
N GLU A 110 5.52 -11.63 -3.53
CA GLU A 110 5.39 -10.33 -2.86
C GLU A 110 6.43 -10.19 -1.73
N VAL A 111 7.16 -9.08 -1.78
CA VAL A 111 8.25 -8.74 -0.87
C VAL A 111 7.67 -7.95 0.31
N VAL A 112 7.96 -8.39 1.54
CA VAL A 112 7.43 -7.80 2.78
C VAL A 112 8.55 -6.99 3.48
N VAL A 113 8.30 -5.72 3.77
CA VAL A 113 9.19 -4.78 4.46
C VAL A 113 8.95 -4.86 5.97
N THR A 114 9.53 -5.89 6.58
CA THR A 114 9.65 -5.95 8.03
C THR A 114 10.71 -4.93 8.47
N GLY A 115 10.29 -3.88 9.18
CA GLY A 115 11.12 -2.73 9.53
C GLY A 115 12.54 -3.04 10.01
N LEU A 116 13.45 -2.16 9.58
CA LEU A 116 14.92 -2.23 9.59
C LEU A 116 15.55 -3.12 8.50
N ALA A 117 15.79 -2.46 7.36
CA ALA A 117 16.84 -2.69 6.35
C ALA A 117 16.83 -3.97 5.50
N THR A 118 16.00 -4.97 5.75
CA THR A 118 15.94 -6.15 4.88
C THR A 118 14.53 -6.65 4.64
N SER A 119 14.20 -6.77 3.36
CA SER A 119 12.98 -7.43 2.91
C SER A 119 13.14 -8.94 3.03
N VAL A 120 12.35 -9.57 3.90
CA VAL A 120 12.35 -11.03 4.07
C VAL A 120 11.25 -11.61 3.17
N LYS A 121 11.58 -12.64 2.39
CA LYS A 121 10.57 -13.36 1.60
C LYS A 121 9.47 -13.87 2.52
N ARG A 122 8.21 -13.73 2.10
CA ARG A 122 7.01 -14.10 2.87
C ARG A 122 7.09 -15.50 3.49
N GLU A 123 7.63 -16.47 2.76
CA GLU A 123 7.83 -17.86 3.20
C GLU A 123 8.71 -18.01 4.46
N ASN A 124 9.60 -17.04 4.71
CA ASN A 124 10.56 -17.06 5.81
C ASN A 124 10.09 -16.27 7.03
N LEU A 125 8.88 -15.69 7.00
CA LEU A 125 8.33 -14.96 8.14
C LEU A 125 7.79 -15.93 9.19
N ALA A 126 8.37 -15.86 10.39
CA ALA A 126 7.94 -16.67 11.53
C ALA A 126 6.56 -16.28 12.10
N ASN A 127 5.97 -15.17 11.62
CA ASN A 127 4.73 -14.60 12.16
C ASN A 127 3.73 -14.28 11.05
N ALA A 128 2.44 -14.35 11.37
CA ALA A 128 1.37 -13.97 10.45
C ALA A 128 1.36 -12.45 10.23
N VAL A 129 1.85 -12.01 9.07
CA VAL A 129 1.79 -10.63 8.60
C VAL A 129 0.61 -10.50 7.64
N GLY A 130 -0.30 -9.57 7.91
CA GLY A 130 -1.30 -9.17 6.92
C GLY A 130 -0.70 -8.14 6.00
N THR A 131 -0.71 -8.34 4.68
CA THR A 131 -0.24 -7.36 3.71
C THR A 131 -1.40 -6.84 2.88
N LEU A 132 -1.33 -5.57 2.49
CA LEU A 132 -2.27 -4.93 1.60
C LEU A 132 -1.50 -4.07 0.60
N THR A 133 -1.72 -4.31 -0.68
CA THR A 133 -1.10 -3.54 -1.75
C THR A 133 -1.89 -2.26 -2.03
N ALA A 134 -1.25 -1.25 -2.64
CA ALA A 134 -1.93 -0.02 -3.08
C ALA A 134 -3.21 -0.28 -3.89
N LYS A 135 -3.21 -1.31 -4.75
CA LYS A 135 -4.37 -1.69 -5.58
C LYS A 135 -5.56 -2.17 -4.74
N GLU A 136 -5.28 -2.91 -3.68
CA GLU A 136 -6.30 -3.43 -2.77
C GLU A 136 -6.72 -2.37 -1.75
N LEU A 137 -5.88 -1.38 -1.46
CA LEU A 137 -6.16 -0.25 -0.59
C LEU A 137 -7.14 0.74 -1.21
N VAL A 138 -7.04 1.05 -2.50
CA VAL A 138 -7.84 2.11 -3.13
C VAL A 138 -8.72 1.61 -4.31
N PRO A 139 -9.60 0.61 -4.12
CA PRO A 139 -10.59 0.26 -5.14
C PRO A 139 -11.72 1.30 -5.26
N ALA A 140 -11.94 2.09 -4.20
CA ALA A 140 -12.85 3.22 -4.14
C ALA A 140 -12.20 4.35 -3.32
N PRO A 141 -12.47 5.64 -3.64
CA PRO A 141 -11.89 6.76 -2.90
C PRO A 141 -12.32 6.69 -1.42
N ALA A 142 -11.35 6.43 -0.56
CA ALA A 142 -11.51 6.50 0.88
C ALA A 142 -10.90 7.82 1.35
N GLN A 143 -11.66 8.58 2.13
CA GLN A 143 -11.23 9.89 2.64
C GLN A 143 -10.02 9.82 3.57
N THR A 144 -9.76 8.66 4.18
CA THR A 144 -8.59 8.44 5.04
C THR A 144 -8.05 7.02 4.87
N LEU A 145 -6.78 6.85 5.23
CA LEU A 145 -6.07 5.58 5.15
C LEU A 145 -6.72 4.47 5.98
N GLU A 146 -7.16 4.76 7.21
CA GLU A 146 -7.72 3.73 8.10
C GLU A 146 -9.08 3.24 7.60
N ARG A 147 -9.87 4.14 7.00
CA ARG A 147 -11.12 3.77 6.34
C ARG A 147 -10.86 2.82 5.18
N ALA A 148 -9.79 3.05 4.43
CA ALA A 148 -9.38 2.18 3.34
C ALA A 148 -8.96 0.77 3.82
N LEU A 149 -8.54 0.62 5.08
CA LEU A 149 -8.17 -0.67 5.69
C LEU A 149 -9.38 -1.50 6.16
N ALA A 150 -10.54 -0.88 6.34
CA ALA A 150 -11.71 -1.52 6.94
C ALA A 150 -12.11 -2.79 6.17
N GLY A 151 -12.14 -3.93 6.88
CA GLY A 151 -12.56 -5.22 6.32
C GLY A 151 -11.56 -5.89 5.37
N LYS A 152 -10.37 -5.32 5.14
CA LYS A 152 -9.41 -5.86 4.17
C LYS A 152 -8.38 -6.82 4.77
N ILE A 153 -8.10 -6.69 6.07
CA ILE A 153 -7.13 -7.55 6.75
C ILE A 153 -7.84 -8.28 7.91
N PRO A 154 -7.79 -9.62 7.96
CA PRO A 154 -8.42 -10.39 9.04
C PRO A 154 -7.87 -10.03 10.42
N GLY A 155 -8.74 -9.83 11.41
CA GLY A 155 -8.35 -9.50 12.78
C GLY A 155 -7.96 -8.03 13.00
N ILE A 156 -8.23 -7.17 12.02
CA ILE A 156 -8.29 -5.72 12.23
C ILE A 156 -9.74 -5.33 12.38
N THR A 157 -10.04 -4.62 13.47
CA THR A 157 -11.34 -3.99 13.68
C THR A 157 -11.15 -2.50 13.48
N VAL A 158 -11.82 -1.95 12.47
CA VAL A 158 -11.87 -0.51 12.20
C VAL A 158 -13.27 -0.02 12.56
N THR A 159 -13.38 0.84 13.56
CA THR A 159 -14.64 1.42 14.02
C THR A 159 -14.65 2.92 13.72
N GLN A 160 -15.64 3.35 12.94
CA GLN A 160 -15.91 4.75 12.74
C GLN A 160 -16.86 5.24 13.85
N ASN A 161 -16.34 6.07 14.74
CA ASN A 161 -17.09 6.64 15.86
C ASN A 161 -17.89 7.89 15.45
N THR A 162 -17.53 8.54 14.35
CA THR A 162 -18.21 9.76 13.88
C THR A 162 -18.32 9.82 12.36
N GLY A 163 -19.36 10.47 11.85
CA GLY A 163 -19.51 10.79 10.42
C GLY A 163 -18.73 12.03 9.96
N ALA A 164 -17.87 12.60 10.81
CA ALA A 164 -17.11 13.79 10.46
C ALA A 164 -16.07 13.48 9.36
N PRO A 165 -15.90 14.35 8.35
CA PRO A 165 -14.81 14.22 7.40
C PRO A 165 -13.44 14.25 8.10
N GLY A 166 -12.53 13.36 7.69
CA GLY A 166 -11.14 13.37 8.15
C GLY A 166 -10.86 12.83 9.56
N GLY A 167 -11.80 12.16 10.24
CA GLY A 167 -11.48 11.64 11.57
C GLY A 167 -12.50 10.73 12.24
N GLY A 168 -12.24 10.45 13.51
CA GLY A 168 -13.07 9.61 14.36
C GLY A 168 -13.03 8.13 13.98
N ILE A 169 -11.90 7.62 13.48
CA ILE A 169 -11.71 6.20 13.17
C ILE A 169 -10.75 5.59 14.18
N ASP A 170 -11.22 4.57 14.89
CA ASP A 170 -10.39 3.76 15.77
C ASP A 170 -10.02 2.45 15.07
N VAL A 171 -8.73 2.10 15.14
CA VAL A 171 -8.21 0.83 14.64
C VAL A 171 -7.72 0.01 15.82
N ASN A 172 -8.21 -1.23 15.94
CA ASN A 172 -7.77 -2.18 16.95
C ASN A 172 -7.33 -3.49 16.28
N LEU A 173 -6.19 -4.03 16.69
CA LEU A 173 -5.67 -5.31 16.20
C LEU A 173 -6.00 -6.40 17.22
N ARG A 174 -6.78 -7.41 16.80
CA ARG A 174 -7.22 -8.53 17.64
C ARG A 174 -8.03 -8.13 18.89
N GLY A 175 -8.77 -7.03 18.80
CA GLY A 175 -9.65 -6.56 19.87
C GLY A 175 -8.94 -5.73 20.94
N VAL A 176 -9.67 -5.44 22.03
CA VAL A 176 -9.18 -4.58 23.12
C VAL A 176 -8.31 -5.40 24.06
N THR A 177 -7.04 -5.02 24.18
CA THR A 177 -5.99 -5.74 24.95
C THR A 177 -5.69 -5.10 26.31
N THR A 178 -6.21 -3.90 26.58
CA THR A 178 -6.00 -3.19 27.85
C THR A 178 -7.32 -2.74 28.47
N ILE A 179 -7.37 -2.76 29.80
CA ILE A 179 -8.47 -2.21 30.62
C ILE A 179 -8.26 -0.71 30.83
N GLU A 180 -7.00 -0.27 30.90
CA GLU A 180 -6.56 1.11 31.17
C GLU A 180 -5.38 1.44 30.24
N GLY A 181 -5.58 2.33 29.26
CA GLY A 181 -4.54 2.78 28.33
C GLY A 181 -4.94 2.77 26.85
N PRO A 182 -4.05 3.22 25.94
CA PRO A 182 -4.34 3.25 24.50
C PRO A 182 -4.39 1.84 23.92
N THR A 183 -5.42 1.54 23.12
CA THR A 183 -5.63 0.26 22.44
C THR A 183 -5.22 0.27 20.97
N GLN A 184 -4.93 1.46 20.44
CA GLN A 184 -4.53 1.64 19.04
C GLN A 184 -3.15 1.02 18.78
N PRO A 185 -2.91 0.51 17.56
CA PRO A 185 -1.61 -0.01 17.17
C PRO A 185 -0.59 1.11 16.99
N LEU A 186 0.68 0.74 16.98
CA LEU A 186 1.76 1.64 16.60
C LEU A 186 1.78 1.80 15.07
N TYR A 187 1.89 3.04 14.59
CA TYR A 187 2.05 3.33 13.17
C TYR A 187 3.52 3.61 12.84
N VAL A 188 4.01 3.00 11.78
CA VAL A 188 5.38 3.20 11.28
C VAL A 188 5.30 3.56 9.82
N VAL A 189 5.75 4.75 9.45
CA VAL A 189 5.77 5.23 8.06
C VAL A 189 7.23 5.28 7.60
N ASP A 190 7.57 4.50 6.58
CA ASP A 190 8.93 4.41 6.03
C ASP A 190 10.03 4.14 7.08
N GLY A 191 9.69 3.38 8.13
CA GLY A 191 10.59 3.03 9.23
C GLY A 191 10.61 4.04 10.39
N VAL A 192 9.89 5.16 10.29
CA VAL A 192 9.75 6.15 11.36
C VAL A 192 8.44 5.93 12.11
N ILE A 193 8.51 5.85 13.44
CA ILE A 193 7.32 5.76 14.29
C ILE A 193 6.56 7.09 14.23
N VAL A 194 5.29 7.03 13.83
CA VAL A 194 4.39 8.19 13.76
C VAL A 194 3.46 8.18 14.95
N ASP A 195 3.31 9.36 15.54
CA ASP A 195 2.34 9.59 16.59
C ASP A 195 0.94 9.76 16.00
N ASN A 196 0.00 8.91 16.40
CA ASN A 196 -1.41 8.98 16.02
C ASN A 196 -2.27 9.58 17.13
N SER A 197 -1.75 10.52 17.92
CA SER A 197 -2.56 11.18 18.93
C SER A 197 -3.77 11.84 18.28
N ALA A 198 -4.93 11.67 18.93
CA ALA A 198 -6.16 12.29 18.51
C ALA A 198 -6.39 13.49 19.45
N ASN A 199 -6.19 14.70 18.92
CA ASN A 199 -6.32 15.92 19.71
C ASN A 199 -7.79 16.35 19.72
N GLN A 200 -8.38 16.34 20.91
CA GLN A 200 -9.78 16.73 21.07
C GLN A 200 -9.94 18.25 20.98
N SER A 201 -10.90 18.71 20.18
CA SER A 201 -11.13 20.14 19.91
C SER A 201 -11.54 20.96 21.15
N GLY A 202 -11.87 20.32 22.28
CA GLY A 202 -12.23 20.97 23.54
C GLY A 202 -13.62 21.66 23.55
N ILE A 203 -14.35 21.59 22.44
CA ILE A 203 -15.69 22.18 22.27
C ILE A 203 -16.70 21.62 23.29
N ASP A 204 -16.51 20.36 23.68
CA ASP A 204 -17.30 19.66 24.68
C ASP A 204 -17.10 20.19 26.12
N ILE A 205 -15.95 20.82 26.40
CA ILE A 205 -15.69 21.47 27.70
C ILE A 205 -16.52 22.77 27.80
N VAL A 206 -16.70 23.49 26.69
CA VAL A 206 -17.42 24.77 26.66
C VAL A 206 -18.93 24.56 26.64
N SER A 207 -19.43 23.57 25.90
CA SER A 207 -20.88 23.33 25.75
C SER A 207 -21.54 22.72 26.98
N LYS A 208 -20.77 22.12 27.92
CA LYS A 208 -21.28 21.35 29.07
C LYS A 208 -22.30 20.26 28.68
N ALA A 209 -22.35 19.85 27.42
CA ALA A 209 -23.33 18.92 26.88
C ALA A 209 -22.96 17.47 27.22
N ALA A 210 -23.03 17.12 28.51
CA ALA A 210 -22.94 15.75 28.99
C ALA A 210 -24.30 15.05 28.84
N ALA A 211 -24.70 14.69 27.62
CA ALA A 211 -25.96 13.94 27.43
C ALA A 211 -25.99 13.11 26.15
N ALA A 212 -25.18 12.05 26.09
CA ALA A 212 -25.42 10.89 25.22
C ALA A 212 -24.82 9.61 25.81
N GLY A 213 -24.81 9.46 27.14
CA GLY A 213 -24.36 8.23 27.82
C GLY A 213 -22.89 7.84 27.60
N SER A 214 -22.09 8.68 26.94
CA SER A 214 -20.66 8.50 26.71
C SER A 214 -19.92 9.61 27.43
N ALA A 215 -18.84 9.28 28.13
CA ALA A 215 -18.09 10.26 28.93
C ALA A 215 -17.48 11.41 28.11
N ARG A 216 -17.28 11.23 26.78
CA ARG A 216 -16.65 12.22 25.87
C ARG A 216 -17.04 12.04 24.37
N PRO A 217 -18.27 12.34 23.92
CA PRO A 217 -18.70 11.98 22.56
C PRO A 217 -18.62 13.09 21.49
N GLN A 218 -18.39 14.37 21.83
CA GLN A 218 -18.55 15.47 20.86
C GLN A 218 -17.27 16.17 20.39
N GLY A 219 -16.09 15.81 20.89
CA GLY A 219 -14.87 16.53 20.49
C GLY A 219 -14.30 16.15 19.12
N GLN A 220 -14.92 15.16 18.45
CA GLN A 220 -14.59 14.67 17.10
C GLN A 220 -13.07 14.69 16.81
N PRO A 221 -12.24 14.05 17.65
CA PRO A 221 -10.80 14.17 17.51
C PRO A 221 -10.39 13.53 16.18
N THR A 222 -9.77 14.32 15.31
CA THR A 222 -9.09 13.81 14.12
C THR A 222 -7.78 13.18 14.58
N ASN A 223 -7.41 12.07 13.96
CA ASN A 223 -6.19 11.35 14.27
C ASN A 223 -5.18 11.59 13.14
N ARG A 224 -3.89 11.64 13.46
CA ARG A 224 -2.85 12.12 12.53
C ARG A 224 -2.58 11.19 11.35
N ILE A 225 -2.98 9.92 11.42
CA ILE A 225 -2.88 8.99 10.30
C ILE A 225 -3.91 9.29 9.21
N ALA A 226 -4.99 10.02 9.53
CA ALA A 226 -5.94 10.51 8.54
C ALA A 226 -5.33 11.58 7.61
N ASP A 227 -4.23 12.22 8.01
CA ASP A 227 -3.50 13.20 7.18
C ASP A 227 -2.72 12.53 6.04
N LEU A 228 -2.53 11.20 6.09
CA LEU A 228 -1.84 10.47 5.03
C LEU A 228 -2.77 10.23 3.85
N ASN A 229 -2.30 10.65 2.68
CA ASN A 229 -2.97 10.39 1.41
C ASN A 229 -2.85 8.89 1.06
N PRO A 230 -3.98 8.15 0.92
CA PRO A 230 -3.95 6.74 0.54
C PRO A 230 -3.29 6.48 -0.82
N GLU A 231 -3.32 7.47 -1.73
CA GLU A 231 -2.70 7.36 -3.06
C GLU A 231 -1.18 7.38 -3.02
N ASP A 232 -0.56 7.87 -1.95
CA ASP A 232 0.90 7.88 -1.80
C ASP A 232 1.43 6.59 -1.19
N ILE A 233 0.53 5.67 -0.80
CA ILE A 233 0.90 4.40 -0.15
C ILE A 233 1.19 3.33 -1.21
N GLU A 234 2.34 2.67 -1.07
CA GLU A 234 2.74 1.53 -1.89
C GLU A 234 2.22 0.23 -1.28
N SER A 235 2.44 0.03 0.02
CA SER A 235 1.99 -1.15 0.76
C SER A 235 1.73 -0.83 2.23
N ILE A 236 0.85 -1.63 2.82
CA ILE A 236 0.61 -1.66 4.26
C ILE A 236 0.82 -3.07 4.76
N GLU A 237 1.55 -3.19 5.86
CA GLU A 237 1.85 -4.45 6.50
C GLU A 237 1.46 -4.38 7.96
N VAL A 238 0.81 -5.42 8.43
CA VAL A 238 0.26 -5.45 9.78
C VAL A 238 0.87 -6.61 10.53
N LEU A 239 1.71 -6.27 11.49
CA LEU A 239 2.28 -7.18 12.46
C LEU A 239 1.31 -7.33 13.63
N LYS A 240 0.68 -8.50 13.72
CA LYS A 240 -0.38 -8.76 14.69
C LYS A 240 0.19 -9.37 15.98
N GLY A 241 -0.09 -8.71 17.11
CA GLY A 241 0.19 -9.24 18.45
C GLY A 241 1.63 -9.04 18.94
N PRO A 242 2.08 -9.85 19.92
CA PRO A 242 3.30 -9.57 20.69
C PRO A 242 4.62 -9.66 19.90
N SER A 243 4.63 -10.31 18.75
CA SER A 243 5.83 -10.43 17.90
C SER A 243 6.30 -9.10 17.34
N ALA A 244 5.39 -8.13 17.20
CA ALA A 244 5.74 -6.77 16.79
C ALA A 244 6.52 -6.02 17.89
N ALA A 245 6.26 -6.34 19.17
CA ALA A 245 6.96 -5.75 20.31
C ALA A 245 8.44 -6.17 20.37
N ALA A 246 8.82 -7.29 19.76
CA ALA A 246 10.22 -7.70 19.65
C ALA A 246 11.05 -6.76 18.77
N VAL A 247 10.42 -6.11 17.79
CA VAL A 247 11.09 -5.20 16.83
C VAL A 247 10.94 -3.74 17.26
N TYR A 248 9.75 -3.34 17.70
CA TYR A 248 9.42 -1.93 17.97
C TYR A 248 9.23 -1.60 19.46
N GLY A 249 9.46 -2.56 20.36
CA GLY A 249 9.42 -2.36 21.80
C GLY A 249 8.01 -2.33 22.41
N ALA A 250 7.91 -1.87 23.66
CA ALA A 250 6.68 -1.96 24.46
C ALA A 250 5.46 -1.24 23.85
N LYS A 251 5.67 -0.19 23.04
CA LYS A 251 4.59 0.54 22.35
C LYS A 251 3.91 -0.29 21.25
N ALA A 252 4.54 -1.37 20.80
CA ALA A 252 4.03 -2.28 19.79
C ALA A 252 3.30 -3.52 20.37
N SER A 253 2.99 -3.53 21.67
CA SER A 253 2.22 -4.60 22.32
C SER A 253 0.84 -4.80 21.70
N ASN A 254 0.22 -3.71 21.23
CA ASN A 254 -1.06 -3.72 20.50
C ASN A 254 -0.90 -4.01 19.00
N GLY A 255 0.30 -4.40 18.56
CA GLY A 255 0.66 -4.62 17.17
C GLY A 255 1.14 -3.35 16.45
N VAL A 256 1.58 -3.53 15.20
CA VAL A 256 2.20 -2.48 14.39
C VAL A 256 1.59 -2.48 12.99
N ILE A 257 1.26 -1.29 12.50
CA ILE A 257 0.90 -1.03 11.11
C ILE A 257 2.08 -0.31 10.46
N ILE A 258 2.75 -1.00 9.55
CA ILE A 258 3.86 -0.50 8.76
C ILE A 258 3.28 0.00 7.44
N ILE A 259 3.61 1.23 7.10
CA ILE A 259 3.17 1.93 5.90
C ILE A 259 4.41 2.24 5.10
N THR A 260 4.45 1.77 3.86
CA THR A 260 5.52 2.08 2.91
C THR A 260 4.96 3.03 1.86
N THR A 261 5.62 4.18 1.66
CA THR A 261 5.21 5.16 0.65
C THR A 261 5.83 4.85 -0.71
N LYS A 262 5.14 5.27 -1.78
CA LYS A 262 5.62 5.12 -3.16
C LYS A 262 6.92 5.91 -3.35
N ARG A 263 7.93 5.25 -3.91
CA ARG A 263 9.22 5.88 -4.27
C ARG A 263 9.36 6.06 -5.78
N GLY A 264 10.20 7.01 -6.16
CA GLY A 264 10.61 7.18 -7.56
C GLY A 264 11.22 5.89 -8.11
N ARG A 265 10.88 5.54 -9.34
CA ARG A 265 11.43 4.37 -10.03
C ARG A 265 12.26 4.85 -11.21
N ALA A 266 13.38 4.16 -11.46
CA ALA A 266 14.22 4.43 -12.62
C ALA A 266 13.39 4.26 -13.90
N GLY A 267 13.45 5.26 -14.79
CA GLY A 267 12.71 5.21 -16.04
C GLY A 267 12.16 6.57 -16.47
N LYS A 268 11.27 6.54 -17.47
CA LYS A 268 10.62 7.75 -17.99
C LYS A 268 9.73 8.36 -16.93
N THR A 269 9.78 9.68 -16.80
CA THR A 269 8.87 10.43 -15.93
C THR A 269 7.43 10.14 -16.31
N ARG A 270 6.65 9.67 -15.35
CA ARG A 270 5.21 9.48 -15.44
C ARG A 270 4.51 10.50 -14.55
N ILE A 271 3.50 11.15 -15.11
CA ILE A 271 2.62 12.07 -14.38
C ILE A 271 1.23 11.48 -14.43
N ASP A 272 0.64 11.24 -13.26
CA ASP A 272 -0.71 10.74 -13.12
C ASP A 272 -1.56 11.82 -12.46
N VAL A 273 -2.66 12.18 -13.12
CA VAL A 273 -3.65 13.14 -12.63
C VAL A 273 -4.97 12.41 -12.46
N LYS A 274 -5.57 12.51 -11.27
CA LYS A 274 -6.85 11.90 -10.95
C LYS A 274 -7.80 12.99 -10.45
N GLN A 275 -8.98 13.03 -11.03
CA GLN A 275 -10.07 13.90 -10.62
C GLN A 275 -11.27 13.03 -10.25
N GLN A 276 -11.81 13.22 -9.06
CA GLN A 276 -13.00 12.53 -8.59
C GLN A 276 -14.00 13.56 -8.08
N THR A 277 -15.27 13.35 -8.40
CA THR A 277 -16.36 14.21 -7.95
C THR A 277 -17.52 13.33 -7.52
N GLY A 278 -18.25 13.77 -6.50
CA GLY A 278 -19.39 13.02 -5.96
C GLY A 278 -20.29 13.88 -5.10
N PHE A 279 -21.31 13.24 -4.56
CA PHE A 279 -22.26 13.85 -3.63
C PHE A 279 -22.38 12.94 -2.41
N ASN A 280 -22.45 13.54 -1.22
CA ASN A 280 -22.73 12.85 0.03
C ASN A 280 -24.11 13.24 0.53
N SER A 281 -24.87 12.23 0.93
CA SER A 281 -26.17 12.39 1.60
C SER A 281 -26.23 11.52 2.84
N ILE A 282 -27.14 11.86 3.76
CA ILE A 282 -27.34 11.08 4.98
C ILE A 282 -27.93 9.71 4.64
N LEU A 283 -27.27 8.64 5.09
CA LEU A 283 -27.68 7.26 4.80
C LEU A 283 -29.01 6.89 5.50
N HIS A 284 -29.20 7.37 6.73
CA HIS A 284 -30.38 7.05 7.53
C HIS A 284 -30.73 8.20 8.47
N LYS A 285 -31.95 8.72 8.33
CA LYS A 285 -32.56 9.68 9.27
C LYS A 285 -33.24 8.90 10.40
N ILE A 286 -33.24 9.43 11.62
CA ILE A 286 -33.86 8.78 12.78
C ILE A 286 -35.39 8.71 12.59
N GLY A 287 -35.93 9.66 11.84
CA GLY A 287 -37.34 9.82 11.58
C GLY A 287 -37.98 10.75 12.61
N THR A 288 -38.82 11.64 12.11
CA THR A 288 -39.58 12.57 12.95
C THR A 288 -41.00 12.05 13.14
N ARG A 289 -41.45 11.96 14.40
CA ARG A 289 -42.81 11.51 14.72
C ARG A 289 -43.83 12.56 14.26
N LYS A 290 -44.78 12.13 13.43
CA LYS A 290 -45.98 12.91 13.10
C LYS A 290 -47.10 12.59 14.10
N PHE A 291 -47.83 13.60 14.53
CA PHE A 291 -49.02 13.44 15.35
C PHE A 291 -50.25 13.52 14.44
N PRO A 292 -51.03 12.44 14.27
CA PRO A 292 -52.16 12.43 13.36
C PRO A 292 -53.39 13.19 13.88
N ASP A 293 -53.52 13.32 15.20
CA ASP A 293 -54.70 13.92 15.84
C ASP A 293 -54.36 14.54 17.21
N ALA A 294 -55.24 15.41 17.70
CA ALA A 294 -55.08 16.11 18.97
C ALA A 294 -55.05 15.15 20.19
N GLU A 295 -55.66 13.97 20.11
CA GLU A 295 -55.65 13.00 21.19
C GLU A 295 -54.26 12.36 21.34
N SER A 296 -53.60 12.06 20.22
CA SER A 296 -52.23 11.57 20.17
C SER A 296 -51.21 12.58 20.73
N VAL A 297 -51.49 13.88 20.55
CA VAL A 297 -50.72 14.97 21.17
C VAL A 297 -51.02 15.05 22.66
N ARG A 298 -52.29 15.01 23.06
CA ARG A 298 -52.73 15.05 24.47
C ARG A 298 -52.08 13.94 25.29
N GLN A 299 -52.03 12.72 24.76
CA GLN A 299 -51.40 11.57 25.43
C GLN A 299 -49.91 11.79 25.73
N LYS A 300 -49.19 12.60 24.93
CA LYS A 300 -47.75 12.82 25.09
C LYS A 300 -47.39 14.15 25.76
N TYR A 301 -48.16 15.20 25.50
CA TYR A 301 -47.85 16.58 25.90
C TYR A 301 -48.97 17.26 26.72
N GLY A 302 -50.06 16.56 27.00
CA GLY A 302 -51.20 17.09 27.76
C GLY A 302 -51.96 18.20 27.02
N ASP A 303 -52.82 18.91 27.76
CA ASP A 303 -53.73 19.91 27.17
C ASP A 303 -53.00 21.15 26.63
N LEU A 304 -51.85 21.52 27.20
CA LEU A 304 -50.98 22.57 26.66
C LEU A 304 -50.45 22.20 25.26
N GLY A 305 -50.09 20.94 25.05
CA GLY A 305 -49.68 20.45 23.74
C GLY A 305 -50.80 20.52 22.70
N VAL A 306 -52.03 20.23 23.11
CA VAL A 306 -53.22 20.35 22.26
C VAL A 306 -53.47 21.79 21.85
N GLN A 307 -53.37 22.74 22.78
CA GLN A 307 -53.55 24.17 22.46
C GLN A 307 -52.55 24.66 21.40
N ILE A 308 -51.30 24.20 21.44
CA ILE A 308 -50.28 24.54 20.45
C ILE A 308 -50.55 23.84 19.11
N TYR A 309 -50.96 22.57 19.14
CA TYR A 309 -51.29 21.80 17.94
C TYR A 309 -52.51 22.39 17.21
N GLU A 310 -53.55 22.80 17.94
CA GLU A 310 -54.77 23.38 17.36
C GLU A 310 -54.56 24.75 16.73
N GLN A 311 -53.50 25.49 17.10
CA GLN A 311 -53.13 26.74 16.43
C GLN A 311 -52.68 26.52 14.98
N ASP A 312 -52.05 25.37 14.69
CA ASP A 312 -51.64 25.01 13.33
C ASP A 312 -51.52 23.47 13.18
N PRO A 313 -52.64 22.76 12.98
CA PRO A 313 -52.67 21.29 12.97
C PRO A 313 -51.88 20.66 11.82
N ASN A 314 -51.63 21.44 10.76
CA ASN A 314 -50.91 20.97 9.57
C ASN A 314 -49.41 21.32 9.63
N ARG A 315 -48.96 22.02 10.67
CA ARG A 315 -47.56 22.42 10.79
C ARG A 315 -46.69 21.26 11.21
N PHE A 316 -46.05 20.67 10.20
CA PHE A 316 -44.98 19.71 10.38
C PHE A 316 -43.69 20.28 9.81
N ILE A 317 -42.69 20.48 10.67
CA ILE A 317 -41.35 20.87 10.27
C ILE A 317 -40.47 19.65 10.45
N ASP A 318 -39.96 19.13 9.34
CA ASP A 318 -38.95 18.08 9.37
C ASP A 318 -37.58 18.70 9.66
N TYR A 319 -37.24 18.83 10.94
CA TYR A 319 -35.94 19.39 11.34
C TYR A 319 -34.77 18.53 10.86
N GLU A 320 -34.96 17.22 10.62
CA GLU A 320 -33.90 16.39 10.05
C GLU A 320 -33.66 16.74 8.57
N GLU A 321 -34.73 17.00 7.81
CA GLU A 321 -34.63 17.52 6.45
C GLU A 321 -33.96 18.89 6.42
N VAL A 322 -34.38 19.81 7.29
CA VAL A 322 -33.86 21.17 7.33
C VAL A 322 -32.36 21.20 7.67
N LEU A 323 -31.91 20.32 8.55
CA LEU A 323 -30.51 20.30 9.01
C LEU A 323 -29.61 19.41 8.16
N PHE A 324 -30.13 18.31 7.60
CA PHE A 324 -29.33 17.24 6.97
C PHE A 324 -29.87 16.78 5.60
N GLY A 325 -30.87 17.46 5.03
CA GLY A 325 -31.46 17.12 3.74
C GLY A 325 -30.62 17.55 2.54
N GLU A 326 -29.69 18.49 2.73
CA GLU A 326 -28.81 18.97 1.65
C GLU A 326 -27.76 17.91 1.26
N GLU A 327 -27.56 17.74 -0.04
CA GLU A 327 -26.48 16.91 -0.58
C GLU A 327 -25.17 17.69 -0.62
N GLY A 328 -24.13 17.17 0.02
CA GLY A 328 -22.80 17.78 0.03
C GLY A 328 -22.03 17.40 -1.23
N PHE A 329 -21.70 18.36 -2.09
CA PHE A 329 -20.77 18.13 -3.21
C PHE A 329 -19.35 17.89 -2.72
N ILE A 330 -18.68 16.90 -3.31
CA ILE A 330 -17.29 16.54 -3.01
C ILE A 330 -16.50 16.53 -4.31
N SER A 331 -15.28 17.06 -4.23
CA SER A 331 -14.30 17.00 -5.30
C SER A 331 -12.93 16.68 -4.71
N GLU A 332 -12.23 15.76 -5.34
CA GLU A 332 -10.86 15.38 -5.01
C GLU A 332 -10.01 15.48 -6.28
N THR A 333 -8.87 16.15 -6.17
CA THR A 333 -7.89 16.28 -7.24
C THR A 333 -6.56 15.81 -6.70
N SER A 334 -5.98 14.77 -7.30
CA SER A 334 -4.64 14.33 -6.97
C SER A 334 -3.74 14.35 -8.20
N VAL A 335 -2.50 14.78 -7.98
CA VAL A 335 -1.46 14.84 -8.99
C VAL A 335 -0.24 14.17 -8.40
N SER A 336 0.27 13.17 -9.10
CA SER A 336 1.51 12.49 -8.74
C SER A 336 2.47 12.50 -9.92
N ALA A 337 3.76 12.63 -9.62
CA ALA A 337 4.81 12.53 -10.60
C ALA A 337 5.86 11.54 -10.08
N SER A 338 6.19 10.55 -10.89
CA SER A 338 7.22 9.56 -10.58
C SER A 338 8.27 9.58 -11.68
N GLY A 339 9.53 9.48 -11.29
CA GLY A 339 10.66 9.45 -12.20
C GLY A 339 11.96 9.36 -11.40
N GLY A 340 13.02 8.94 -12.06
CA GLY A 340 14.31 8.75 -11.41
C GLY A 340 15.31 8.07 -12.32
N THR A 341 16.54 8.00 -11.84
CA THR A 341 17.64 7.23 -12.41
C THR A 341 18.03 6.12 -11.44
N GLU A 342 18.88 5.18 -11.84
CA GLU A 342 19.41 4.14 -10.94
C GLU A 342 20.18 4.69 -9.72
N ARG A 343 20.49 5.98 -9.70
CA ARG A 343 21.28 6.67 -8.67
C ARG A 343 20.47 7.62 -7.78
N THR A 344 19.15 7.69 -7.97
CA THR A 344 18.22 8.58 -7.25
C THR A 344 17.02 7.78 -6.80
#